data_AF-A0A381F3Q2-F1
#
_entry.id   AF-A0A381F3Q2-F1
#
_cell.length_a   1.000
_cell.length_b   1.000
_cell.length_c   1.000
_cell.angle_alpha   90.00
_cell.angle_beta   90.00
_cell.angle_gamma   90.00
#
_symmetry.space_group_name_H-M   'P 1'
#
loop_
_entity.id
_entity.type
_entity.pdbx_description
1 polymer ?
#
loop_
_entity_poly.entity_id
_entity_poly.type
_entity_poly.pdbx_seq_one_letter_code
_entity_poly.pdbx_strand_id
1 'polypeptide(L)'
;MNTLIFDTSLVITKLARALAYKEAKKDKSKVDFYINLFKRQITNSIKLTEHFKQRVEQRFEALEADLLSCAISRSIRNTSPLSMGAEYHIAKTQKYLDNESNIVVVLERQGEFGAVLVTTYKRGEENLLSDEELSDLRKRGVL
;
A
#
# COMPACT_ATOMS: atom_id res chain seq x y z
N MET A 1 2.29 11.38 -23.04
CA MET A 1 2.23 10.32 -22.02
C MET A 1 1.10 10.65 -21.07
N ASN A 2 0.18 9.72 -20.83
CA ASN A 2 -0.88 9.92 -19.82
C ASN A 2 -0.31 9.49 -18.46
N THR A 3 0.07 10.46 -17.65
CA THR A 3 0.54 10.24 -16.28
C THR A 3 -0.59 9.70 -15.41
N LEU A 4 -0.24 8.92 -14.38
CA LEU A 4 -1.21 8.36 -13.45
C LEU A 4 -1.53 9.34 -12.32
N ILE A 5 -2.73 9.91 -12.34
CA ILE A 5 -3.30 10.59 -11.16
C ILE A 5 -3.90 9.51 -10.24
N PHE A 6 -3.23 9.24 -9.13
CA PHE A 6 -3.55 8.10 -8.29
C PHE A 6 -4.56 8.41 -7.17
N ASP A 7 -5.55 7.52 -7.02
CA ASP A 7 -6.49 7.52 -5.91
C ASP A 7 -6.54 6.14 -5.22
N THR A 8 -7.04 6.10 -3.99
CA THR A 8 -7.04 4.88 -3.17
C THR A 8 -8.19 3.93 -3.47
N SER A 9 -9.18 4.29 -4.31
CA SER A 9 -10.42 3.52 -4.49
C SER A 9 -10.19 2.10 -5.03
N LEU A 10 -9.26 1.97 -5.98
CA LEU A 10 -8.86 0.67 -6.54
C LEU A 10 -8.17 -0.19 -5.49
N VAL A 11 -7.23 0.38 -4.73
CA VAL A 11 -6.55 -0.30 -3.62
C VAL A 11 -7.56 -0.79 -2.59
N ILE A 12 -8.48 0.08 -2.15
CA ILE A 12 -9.54 -0.25 -1.19
C ILE A 12 -10.39 -1.42 -1.70
N THR A 13 -10.79 -1.38 -2.97
CA THR A 13 -11.61 -2.43 -3.58
C THR A 13 -10.87 -3.77 -3.65
N LYS A 14 -9.60 -3.76 -4.07
CA LYS A 14 -8.77 -4.97 -4.16
C LYS A 14 -8.49 -5.55 -2.78
N LEU A 15 -8.16 -4.70 -1.80
CA LEU A 15 -7.90 -5.12 -0.42
C LEU A 15 -9.16 -5.70 0.23
N ALA A 16 -10.30 -5.01 0.14
CA ALA A 16 -11.56 -5.47 0.71
C ALA A 16 -12.00 -6.82 0.12
N ARG A 17 -11.87 -7.00 -1.21
CA ARG A 17 -12.15 -8.30 -1.85
C ARG A 17 -11.23 -9.39 -1.31
N ALA A 18 -9.93 -9.14 -1.27
CA ALA A 18 -8.96 -10.12 -0.82
C ALA A 18 -9.21 -10.57 0.63
N LEU A 19 -9.56 -9.65 1.52
CA LEU A 19 -9.94 -9.94 2.91
C LEU A 19 -11.29 -10.68 2.98
N ALA A 20 -12.29 -10.24 2.23
CA ALA A 20 -13.62 -10.85 2.20
C ALA A 20 -13.59 -12.31 1.75
N TYR A 21 -12.84 -12.63 0.69
CA TYR A 21 -12.69 -14.02 0.25
C TYR A 21 -11.96 -14.90 1.27
N LYS A 22 -11.05 -14.33 2.07
CA LYS A 22 -10.36 -15.07 3.14
C LYS A 22 -11.32 -15.38 4.29
N GLU A 23 -12.12 -14.42 4.73
CA GLU A 23 -13.07 -14.61 5.83
C GLU A 23 -14.29 -15.44 5.43
N ALA A 24 -14.88 -15.19 4.26
CA ALA A 24 -16.02 -15.96 3.77
C ALA A 24 -15.72 -17.46 3.62
N LYS A 25 -14.45 -17.83 3.37
CA LYS A 25 -14.01 -19.23 3.33
C LYS A 25 -14.05 -19.91 4.71
N LYS A 26 -13.82 -19.17 5.80
CA LYS A 26 -13.85 -19.74 7.16
C LYS A 26 -15.27 -20.08 7.59
N ASP A 27 -16.19 -19.15 7.36
CA ASP A 27 -17.55 -19.23 7.92
C ASP A 27 -18.62 -19.58 6.87
N LYS A 28 -18.22 -19.97 5.64
CA LYS A 28 -19.09 -20.26 4.48
C LYS A 28 -20.16 -19.19 4.22
N SER A 29 -19.87 -17.96 4.60
CA SER A 29 -20.80 -16.84 4.60
C SER A 29 -20.79 -16.10 3.26
N LYS A 30 -21.75 -15.19 3.06
CA LYS A 30 -21.87 -14.41 1.81
C LYS A 30 -20.71 -13.42 1.67
N VAL A 31 -19.92 -13.55 0.61
CA VAL A 31 -18.74 -12.71 0.33
C VAL A 31 -19.10 -11.23 0.26
N ASP A 32 -20.25 -10.88 -0.33
CA ASP A 32 -20.67 -9.49 -0.53
C ASP A 32 -20.83 -8.71 0.78
N PHE A 33 -21.26 -9.38 1.85
CA PHE A 33 -21.36 -8.77 3.18
C PHE A 33 -19.98 -8.31 3.67
N TYR A 34 -18.97 -9.20 3.61
CA TYR A 34 -17.62 -8.87 4.03
C TYR A 34 -16.96 -7.83 3.12
N ILE A 35 -17.22 -7.84 1.81
CA ILE A 35 -16.71 -6.80 0.91
C ILE A 35 -17.19 -5.42 1.38
N ASN A 36 -18.48 -5.29 1.68
CA ASN A 36 -19.04 -4.01 2.14
C ASN A 36 -18.52 -3.62 3.52
N LEU A 37 -18.40 -4.57 4.44
CA LEU A 37 -17.82 -4.35 5.77
C LEU A 37 -16.39 -3.83 5.67
N PHE A 38 -15.51 -4.55 4.95
CA PHE A 38 -14.11 -4.17 4.82
C PHE A 38 -13.93 -2.88 4.04
N LYS A 39 -14.72 -2.62 2.99
CA LYS A 39 -14.69 -1.32 2.31
C LYS A 39 -14.91 -0.18 3.30
N ARG A 40 -15.95 -0.26 4.14
CA ARG A 40 -16.24 0.79 5.15
C ARG A 40 -15.10 0.96 6.15
N GLN A 41 -14.46 -0.13 6.57
CA GLN A 41 -13.34 -0.07 7.51
C GLN A 41 -12.09 0.54 6.90
N ILE A 42 -11.81 0.27 5.62
CA ILE A 42 -10.53 0.61 4.96
C ILE A 42 -10.54 2.03 4.35
N THR A 43 -11.69 2.54 3.91
CA THR A 43 -11.79 3.78 3.11
C THR A 43 -10.97 4.95 3.68
N ASN A 44 -10.99 5.14 5.00
CA ASN A 44 -10.30 6.25 5.67
C ASN A 44 -8.94 5.85 6.29
N SER A 45 -8.54 4.59 6.13
CA SER A 45 -7.35 4.02 6.76
C SER A 45 -6.13 4.01 5.83
N ILE A 46 -6.34 4.13 4.52
CA ILE A 46 -5.25 4.24 3.54
C ILE A 46 -5.06 5.72 3.19
N LYS A 47 -3.89 6.27 3.54
CA LYS A 47 -3.53 7.66 3.31
C LYS A 47 -2.36 7.74 2.34
N LEU A 48 -2.32 8.81 1.55
CA LEU A 48 -1.24 9.10 0.62
C LEU A 48 -0.45 10.29 1.15
N THR A 49 0.87 10.20 1.22
CA THR A 49 1.69 11.41 1.36
C THR A 49 1.63 12.20 0.06
N GLU A 50 1.90 13.51 0.14
CA GLU A 50 1.99 14.33 -1.07
C GLU A 50 3.14 13.86 -1.98
N HIS A 51 4.24 13.47 -1.34
CA HIS A 51 5.39 12.89 -2.02
C HIS A 51 5.02 11.64 -2.82
N PHE A 52 4.23 10.72 -2.24
CA PHE A 52 3.78 9.51 -2.93
C PHE A 52 3.03 9.85 -4.23
N LYS A 53 2.10 10.80 -4.19
CA LYS A 53 1.31 11.19 -5.37
C LYS A 53 2.21 11.69 -6.50
N GLN A 54 3.14 12.59 -6.17
CA GLN A 54 4.08 13.15 -7.14
C GLN A 54 4.93 12.05 -7.79
N ARG A 55 5.39 11.07 -7.01
CA ARG A 55 6.19 9.97 -7.55
C ARG A 55 5.38 9.01 -8.40
N VAL A 56 4.12 8.76 -8.07
CA VAL A 56 3.26 7.95 -8.92
C VAL A 56 3.05 8.63 -10.27
N GLU A 57 2.75 9.92 -10.27
CA GLU A 57 2.55 10.69 -11.50
C GLU A 57 3.80 10.70 -12.40
N GLN A 58 4.99 10.72 -11.80
CA GLN A 58 6.27 10.74 -12.51
C GLN A 58 6.75 9.36 -13.00
N ARG A 59 6.41 8.28 -12.29
CA ARG A 59 7.00 6.94 -12.50
C ARG A 59 6.05 5.92 -13.12
N PHE A 60 4.75 6.21 -13.14
CA PHE A 60 3.74 5.27 -13.62
C PHE A 60 2.83 5.89 -14.66
N GLU A 61 2.49 5.06 -15.65
CA GLU A 61 1.50 5.41 -16.66
C GLU A 61 0.08 5.06 -16.19
N ALA A 62 -0.92 5.72 -16.75
CA ALA A 62 -2.32 5.46 -16.41
C ALA A 62 -2.73 3.97 -16.59
N LEU A 63 -2.14 3.28 -17.56
CA LEU A 63 -2.39 1.85 -17.82
C LEU A 63 -1.84 0.93 -16.72
N GLU A 64 -0.92 1.42 -15.89
CA GLU A 64 -0.30 0.67 -14.80
C GLU A 64 -1.09 0.79 -13.48
N ALA A 65 -2.20 1.53 -13.46
CA ALA A 65 -2.99 1.79 -12.27
C ALA A 65 -3.48 0.50 -11.56
N ASP A 66 -3.95 -0.49 -12.31
CA ASP A 66 -4.42 -1.75 -11.74
C ASP A 66 -3.25 -2.56 -11.15
N LEU A 67 -2.12 -2.58 -11.85
CA LEU A 67 -0.90 -3.27 -11.44
C LEU A 67 -0.37 -2.68 -10.12
N LEU A 68 -0.22 -1.35 -10.07
CA LEU A 68 0.22 -0.62 -8.88
C LEU A 68 -0.77 -0.83 -7.71
N SER A 69 -2.08 -0.78 -7.97
CA SER A 69 -3.09 -0.99 -6.94
C SER A 69 -3.07 -2.40 -6.35
N CYS A 70 -2.81 -3.42 -7.19
CA CYS A 70 -2.64 -4.80 -6.74
C CYS A 70 -1.36 -4.96 -5.90
N ALA A 71 -0.25 -4.35 -6.33
CA ALA A 71 1.00 -4.36 -5.57
C ALA A 71 0.80 -3.74 -4.19
N ILE A 72 0.22 -2.55 -4.09
CA ILE A 72 -0.08 -1.89 -2.81
C ILE A 72 -1.01 -2.76 -1.94
N SER A 73 -2.05 -3.34 -2.51
CA SER A 73 -2.97 -4.22 -1.78
C SER A 73 -2.25 -5.44 -1.18
N ARG A 74 -1.32 -6.06 -1.91
CA ARG A 74 -0.48 -7.15 -1.40
C ARG A 74 0.49 -6.65 -0.33
N SER A 75 1.15 -5.52 -0.55
CA SER A 75 2.06 -4.91 0.43
C SER A 75 1.38 -4.68 1.78
N ILE A 76 0.17 -4.11 1.78
CA ILE A 76 -0.58 -3.86 3.03
C ILE A 76 -0.92 -5.18 3.74
N ARG A 77 -1.34 -6.22 3.01
CA ARG A 77 -1.66 -7.54 3.61
C ARG A 77 -0.43 -8.28 4.14
N ASN A 78 0.73 -8.05 3.53
CA ASN A 78 1.96 -8.77 3.83
C ASN A 78 2.89 -7.99 4.78
N THR A 79 2.50 -6.77 5.18
CA THR A 79 3.19 -5.98 6.20
C THR A 79 2.36 -5.95 7.48
N SER A 80 3.03 -6.19 8.60
CA SER A 80 2.38 -6.18 9.91
C SER A 80 2.54 -4.82 10.59
N PRO A 81 1.54 -4.35 11.35
CA PRO A 81 1.74 -3.26 12.28
C PRO A 81 2.83 -3.64 13.27
N LEU A 82 3.75 -2.72 13.53
CA LEU A 82 4.75 -2.91 14.58
C LEU A 82 4.18 -2.36 15.88
N SER A 83 4.30 -3.12 16.96
CA SER A 83 3.82 -2.72 18.29
C SER A 83 4.93 -2.84 19.34
N MET A 84 4.89 -1.93 20.32
CA MET A 84 5.65 -2.02 21.56
C MET A 84 4.68 -2.35 22.68
N GLY A 85 4.74 -3.57 23.22
CA GLY A 85 3.76 -4.05 24.19
C GLY A 85 2.35 -4.22 23.60
N ALA A 86 1.34 -4.24 24.47
CA ALA A 86 -0.05 -4.58 24.09
C ALA A 86 -0.80 -3.45 23.35
N GLU A 87 -0.38 -2.18 23.47
CA GLU A 87 -1.23 -1.04 23.07
C GLU A 87 -0.55 0.05 22.24
N TYR A 88 0.79 0.06 22.12
CA TYR A 88 1.47 1.14 21.38
C TYR A 88 1.87 0.69 19.98
N HIS A 89 1.20 1.25 18.96
CA HIS A 89 1.64 1.12 17.57
C HIS A 89 2.84 2.01 17.30
N ILE A 90 3.93 1.41 16.83
CA ILE A 90 5.10 2.13 16.34
C ILE A 90 4.86 2.43 14.86
N ALA A 91 4.68 3.71 14.54
CA ALA A 91 4.67 4.19 13.16
C ALA A 91 6.09 4.05 12.58
N LYS A 92 6.39 2.89 12.01
CA LYS A 92 7.67 2.62 11.35
C LYS A 92 7.43 2.28 9.89
N THR A 93 8.21 2.94 9.03
CA THR A 93 8.20 2.71 7.59
C THR A 93 8.77 1.33 7.26
N GLN A 94 8.11 0.64 6.33
CA GLN A 94 8.45 -0.70 5.87
C GLN A 94 8.51 -0.69 4.35
N LYS A 95 9.50 -1.40 3.79
CA LYS A 95 9.65 -1.63 2.36
C LYS A 95 9.14 -3.03 2.04
N TYR A 96 8.30 -3.11 1.01
CA TYR A 96 7.81 -4.36 0.47
C TYR A 96 8.11 -4.43 -1.03
N LEU A 97 8.71 -5.54 -1.46
CA LEU A 97 8.88 -5.86 -2.88
C LEU A 97 7.76 -6.80 -3.30
N ASP A 98 6.93 -6.35 -4.22
CA ASP A 98 5.93 -7.19 -4.86
C ASP A 98 6.56 -7.97 -6.02
N ASN A 99 6.92 -9.23 -5.78
CA ASN A 99 7.60 -10.07 -6.76
C ASN A 99 6.78 -10.32 -8.04
N GLU A 100 5.46 -10.21 -7.97
CA GLU A 100 4.59 -10.38 -9.15
C GLU A 100 4.69 -9.22 -10.13
N SER A 101 4.76 -7.98 -9.63
CA SER A 101 4.80 -6.76 -10.46
C SER A 101 6.19 -6.13 -10.57
N ASN A 102 7.17 -6.60 -9.77
CA ASN A 102 8.44 -5.93 -9.55
C ASN A 102 8.31 -4.49 -9.03
N ILE A 103 7.20 -4.14 -8.38
CA ILE A 103 7.00 -2.83 -7.76
C ILE A 103 7.45 -2.89 -6.30
N VAL A 104 8.29 -1.93 -5.91
CA VAL A 104 8.61 -1.66 -4.52
C VAL A 104 7.62 -0.65 -3.97
N VAL A 105 6.93 -1.04 -2.90
CA VAL A 105 6.03 -0.15 -2.15
C VAL A 105 6.65 0.12 -0.79
N VAL A 106 6.77 1.41 -0.45
CA VAL A 106 7.21 1.86 0.86
C VAL A 106 6.01 2.47 1.58
N LEU A 107 5.68 1.91 2.74
CA LEU A 107 4.50 2.31 3.49
C LEU A 107 4.77 2.30 5.00
N GLU A 108 3.95 3.00 5.76
CA GLU A 108 3.87 2.90 7.22
C GLU A 108 2.55 2.24 7.60
N ARG A 109 2.57 1.23 8.45
CA ARG A 109 1.35 0.55 8.87
C ARG A 109 0.65 1.30 10.02
N GLN A 110 -0.66 1.44 9.91
CA GLN A 110 -1.54 2.06 10.90
C GLN A 110 -2.67 1.10 11.25
N GLY A 111 -2.52 0.33 12.34
CA GLY A 111 -3.49 -0.70 12.72
C GLY A 111 -3.63 -1.82 11.68
N GLU A 112 -4.64 -2.68 11.84
CA GLU A 112 -4.77 -3.92 11.07
C GLU A 112 -4.88 -3.68 9.55
N PHE A 113 -5.60 -2.65 9.11
CA PHE A 113 -5.87 -2.41 7.68
C PHE A 113 -5.37 -1.06 7.16
N GLY A 114 -4.88 -0.18 8.03
CA GLY A 114 -4.44 1.16 7.63
C GLY A 114 -2.99 1.22 7.21
N ALA A 115 -2.70 2.13 6.28
CA ALA A 115 -1.35 2.39 5.83
C ALA A 115 -1.21 3.83 5.34
N VAL A 116 -0.04 4.42 5.57
CA VAL A 116 0.39 5.65 4.90
C VAL A 116 1.36 5.27 3.81
N LEU A 117 1.01 5.52 2.56
CA LEU A 117 1.90 5.26 1.42
C LEU A 117 2.93 6.38 1.32
N VAL A 118 4.22 6.03 1.42
CA VAL A 118 5.32 7.00 1.49
C VAL A 118 5.92 7.24 0.11
N THR A 119 6.31 6.17 -0.59
CA THR A 119 6.82 6.22 -1.96
C THR A 119 6.65 4.86 -2.64
N THR A 120 6.81 4.83 -3.96
CA THR A 120 6.75 3.62 -4.78
C THR A 120 7.63 3.78 -6.02
N TYR A 121 8.22 2.68 -6.49
CA TYR A 121 9.07 2.64 -7.68
C TYR A 121 9.17 1.22 -8.23
N LYS A 122 9.55 1.08 -9.50
CA LYS A 122 9.83 -0.24 -10.10
C LYS A 122 11.24 -0.67 -9.70
N ARG A 123 11.43 -1.95 -9.41
CA ARG A 123 12.73 -2.51 -9.07
C ARG A 123 13.70 -2.34 -10.24
N GLY A 124 14.93 -1.91 -9.96
CA GLY A 124 15.92 -1.55 -10.98
C GLY A 124 15.87 -0.07 -11.39
N GLU A 125 14.87 0.68 -10.93
CA GLU A 125 14.74 2.13 -11.12
C GLU A 125 15.07 2.90 -9.83
N GLU A 126 15.88 2.34 -8.93
CA GLU A 126 16.29 3.00 -7.69
C GLU A 126 17.05 4.31 -7.96
N ASN A 127 17.68 4.43 -9.12
CA ASN A 127 18.34 5.65 -9.60
C ASN A 127 17.36 6.81 -9.88
N LEU A 128 16.05 6.55 -9.97
CA LEU A 128 15.01 7.57 -10.11
C LEU A 128 14.53 8.12 -8.74
N LEU A 129 15.10 7.64 -7.63
CA LEU A 129 14.93 8.26 -6.32
C LEU A 129 15.78 9.52 -6.24
N SER A 130 15.19 10.64 -5.80
CA SER A 130 15.98 11.84 -5.54
C SER A 130 16.91 11.64 -4.34
N ASP A 131 17.95 12.47 -4.22
CA ASP A 131 18.84 12.47 -3.07
C ASP A 131 18.08 12.70 -1.75
N GLU A 132 17.05 13.57 -1.78
CA GLU A 132 16.16 13.81 -0.65
C GLU A 132 15.36 12.56 -0.26
N GLU A 133 14.82 11.83 -1.24
CA GLU A 133 14.14 10.54 -1.00
C GLU A 133 15.08 9.50 -0.42
N LEU A 134 16.27 9.37 -1.01
CA LEU A 134 17.28 8.44 -0.53
C LEU A 134 17.68 8.77 0.91
N SER A 135 17.85 10.06 1.22
CA SER A 135 18.14 10.50 2.58
C SER A 135 16.99 10.20 3.54
N ASP A 136 15.74 10.45 3.16
CA ASP A 136 14.57 10.18 4.00
C ASP A 136 14.40 8.67 4.26
N LEU A 137 14.51 7.85 3.22
CA LEU A 137 14.44 6.39 3.34
C LEU A 137 15.56 5.81 4.21
N ARG A 138 16.79 6.34 4.10
CA ARG A 138 17.92 5.98 4.98
C ARG A 138 17.66 6.40 6.43
N LYS A 139 17.16 7.62 6.67
CA LYS A 139 16.80 8.09 8.01
C LYS A 139 15.72 7.22 8.66
N ARG A 140 14.79 6.70 7.86
CA ARG A 140 13.74 5.76 8.29
C ARG A 140 14.23 4.31 8.46
N GLY A 141 15.48 4.01 8.10
CA GLY A 141 16.07 2.67 8.18
C GLY A 141 15.49 1.67 7.17
N VAL A 142 15.02 2.16 6.03
CA VAL A 142 14.35 1.38 4.98
C VAL A 142 15.32 0.94 3.87
N LEU A 143 16.40 1.71 3.67
CA LEU A 143 17.50 1.45 2.74
C LEU A 143 18.81 1.29 3.49
#